data_AF-A0AAJ5NSI1-F1
#
_entry.id   AF-A0AAJ5NSI1-F1
#
_cell.length_a   1.000
_cell.length_b   1.000
_cell.length_c   1.000
_cell.angle_alpha   90.00
_cell.angle_beta   90.00
_cell.angle_gamma   90.00
#
_symmetry.space_group_name_H-M   'P 1'
#
loop_
_entity.id
_entity.type
_entity.pdbx_description
1 polymer ?
#
loop_
_entity_poly.entity_id
_entity_poly.type
_entity_poly.pdbx_seq_one_letter_code
_entity_poly.pdbx_strand_id
1 'polypeptide(L)'
;MKTKILLIYKVSNSLLFFFDFQNQKKIKVKTSIFTVFFEKKLHKPLNFKLSLNLKLRYFENFLLWLVSKKLLFKNHVFMEKTLKNKVFCLKLANNFHILFWKYDFENLIVFVEDDENFAIWFKENFHIFEFEIQKYEKLFLCTTDTVPGIGSFYASLDLKAIFEIKNRDFSKKIVTLVSNLRQIKPLISRKNYQKLKEISKNFWPGPTTLIIEKQSFRIPNQVKLQKLLEKSGPAFVTSANISNQKPLNFRDAREKFWQISKIFNFQLGSEKPSAIYDIDLKKWIRK
;
A
#
# COMPACT_ATOMS: atom_id res chain seq x y z
N MET A 1 -30.64 -24.61 -18.40
CA MET A 1 -29.94 -24.78 -19.68
C MET A 1 -28.47 -24.45 -19.50
N LYS A 2 -27.56 -25.39 -19.81
CA LYS A 2 -26.10 -25.20 -19.75
C LYS A 2 -25.63 -24.65 -21.10
N THR A 3 -25.06 -23.46 -21.13
CA THR A 3 -24.43 -22.89 -22.33
C THR A 3 -22.99 -23.37 -22.43
N LYS A 4 -22.66 -24.16 -23.45
CA LYS A 4 -21.29 -24.58 -23.76
C LYS A 4 -20.60 -23.47 -24.57
N ILE A 5 -19.52 -22.92 -24.05
CA ILE A 5 -18.67 -21.96 -24.76
C ILE A 5 -17.46 -22.72 -25.31
N LEU A 6 -17.24 -22.64 -26.63
CA LEU A 6 -16.09 -23.21 -27.32
C LEU A 6 -15.17 -22.06 -27.76
N LEU A 7 -13.96 -22.01 -27.22
CA LEU A 7 -12.93 -21.03 -27.57
C LEU A 7 -12.09 -21.56 -28.72
N ILE A 8 -12.07 -20.85 -29.85
CA ILE A 8 -11.22 -21.17 -31.00
C ILE A 8 -10.26 -20.01 -31.20
N TYR A 9 -8.96 -20.27 -31.00
CA TYR A 9 -7.89 -19.30 -31.22
C TYR A 9 -7.32 -19.43 -32.64
N LYS A 10 -7.11 -18.31 -33.32
CA LYS A 10 -6.37 -18.24 -34.60
C LYS A 10 -5.27 -17.20 -34.47
N VAL A 11 -4.05 -17.59 -34.81
CA VAL A 11 -2.79 -16.90 -34.47
C VAL A 11 -2.58 -15.56 -35.20
N SER A 12 -3.41 -15.17 -36.16
CA SER A 12 -3.24 -13.91 -36.88
C SER A 12 -4.50 -13.05 -36.80
N ASN A 13 -4.40 -11.98 -36.02
CA ASN A 13 -5.38 -10.91 -35.76
C ASN A 13 -6.30 -11.12 -34.55
N SER A 14 -6.20 -10.16 -33.63
CA SER A 14 -6.83 -10.01 -32.31
C SER A 14 -8.37 -9.87 -32.38
N LEU A 15 -9.05 -10.95 -32.77
CA LEU A 15 -10.51 -11.01 -32.91
C LEU A 15 -11.05 -12.23 -32.16
N LEU A 16 -11.97 -12.01 -31.22
CA LEU A 16 -12.69 -13.08 -30.52
C LEU A 16 -14.11 -13.20 -31.08
N PHE A 17 -14.55 -14.43 -31.33
CA PHE A 17 -15.88 -14.72 -31.85
C PHE A 17 -16.66 -15.52 -30.81
N PHE A 18 -17.81 -14.99 -30.41
CA PHE A 18 -18.77 -15.71 -29.60
C PHE A 18 -19.90 -16.23 -30.49
N PHE A 19 -20.40 -17.41 -30.17
CA PHE A 19 -21.62 -17.91 -30.78
C PHE A 19 -22.71 -17.87 -29.72
N ASP A 20 -23.65 -16.94 -29.88
CA ASP A 20 -24.86 -16.91 -29.09
C ASP A 20 -25.80 -17.99 -29.62
N PHE A 21 -25.84 -19.13 -28.92
CA PHE A 21 -26.67 -20.27 -29.30
C PHE A 21 -28.17 -20.01 -29.12
N GLN A 22 -28.55 -19.04 -28.29
CA GLN A 22 -29.95 -18.69 -28.06
C GLN A 22 -30.50 -17.86 -29.21
N ASN A 23 -29.67 -16.98 -29.79
CA ASN A 23 -30.05 -16.13 -30.92
C ASN A 23 -29.43 -16.55 -32.26
N GLN A 24 -28.72 -17.69 -32.30
CA GLN A 24 -27.96 -18.21 -33.45
C GLN A 24 -27.07 -17.16 -34.14
N LYS A 25 -26.52 -16.22 -33.36
CA LYS A 25 -25.74 -15.10 -33.91
C LYS A 25 -24.28 -15.20 -33.51
N LYS A 26 -23.42 -14.94 -34.49
CA LYS A 26 -21.98 -14.85 -34.30
C LYS A 26 -21.61 -13.42 -33.96
N ILE A 27 -21.15 -13.19 -32.73
CA ILE A 27 -20.76 -11.87 -32.23
C ILE A 27 -19.25 -11.72 -32.39
N LYS A 28 -18.83 -10.65 -33.08
CA LYS A 28 -17.42 -10.35 -33.37
C LYS A 28 -16.94 -9.24 -32.46
N VAL A 29 -15.91 -9.49 -31.68
CA VAL A 29 -15.30 -8.49 -30.79
C VAL A 29 -13.84 -8.29 -31.19
N LYS A 30 -13.44 -7.04 -31.40
CA LYS A 30 -12.07 -6.63 -31.74
C LYS A 30 -11.35 -6.27 -30.44
N THR A 31 -10.35 -7.05 -30.04
CA THR A 31 -9.74 -6.91 -28.70
C THR A 31 -8.23 -7.03 -28.76
N SER A 32 -7.51 -6.13 -28.10
CA SER A 32 -6.05 -6.15 -28.01
C SER A 32 -5.57 -7.02 -26.83
N ILE A 33 -5.41 -8.33 -27.07
CA ILE A 33 -4.65 -9.37 -26.28
C ILE A 33 -5.46 -10.26 -25.28
N PHE A 34 -5.08 -11.57 -25.22
CA PHE A 34 -5.57 -12.69 -24.37
C PHE A 34 -4.39 -13.56 -23.82
N THR A 35 -4.60 -14.60 -22.96
CA THR A 35 -4.20 -16.05 -23.18
C THR A 35 -4.61 -17.03 -22.04
N VAL A 36 -4.99 -18.28 -22.39
CA VAL A 36 -5.39 -19.46 -21.58
C VAL A 36 -4.53 -20.68 -21.97
N PHE A 37 -4.18 -21.61 -21.06
CA PHE A 37 -3.74 -22.98 -21.43
C PHE A 37 -4.22 -24.07 -20.47
N PHE A 38 -4.56 -25.22 -21.04
CA PHE A 38 -4.94 -26.47 -20.37
C PHE A 38 -4.01 -27.60 -20.81
N GLU A 39 -3.62 -28.49 -19.90
CA GLU A 39 -2.75 -29.64 -20.21
C GLU A 39 -3.46 -31.01 -20.09
N LYS A 40 -4.76 -31.05 -19.74
CA LYS A 40 -5.55 -32.30 -19.68
C LYS A 40 -7.00 -32.10 -20.16
N LYS A 41 -7.57 -33.17 -20.75
CA LYS A 41 -8.99 -33.25 -21.16
C LYS A 41 -9.89 -33.07 -19.94
N LEU A 42 -10.61 -31.95 -19.88
CA LEU A 42 -11.73 -31.76 -18.95
C LEU A 42 -12.96 -32.52 -19.49
N HIS A 43 -13.46 -33.50 -18.73
CA HIS A 43 -14.64 -34.29 -19.10
C HIS A 43 -15.98 -33.61 -18.75
N LYS A 44 -15.97 -32.43 -18.13
CA LYS A 44 -17.18 -31.69 -17.71
C LYS A 44 -17.12 -30.22 -18.14
N PRO A 45 -18.27 -29.59 -18.50
CA PRO A 45 -18.34 -28.15 -18.78
C PRO A 45 -18.19 -27.35 -17.47
N LEU A 46 -17.33 -26.33 -17.49
CA LEU A 46 -17.24 -25.31 -16.45
C LEU A 46 -18.49 -24.43 -16.47
N ASN A 47 -19.21 -24.37 -15.35
CA ASN A 47 -20.34 -23.46 -15.17
C ASN A 47 -19.84 -22.20 -14.46
N PHE A 48 -19.74 -21.08 -15.18
CA PHE A 48 -19.40 -19.80 -14.57
C PHE A 48 -20.69 -19.06 -14.15
N LYS A 49 -20.82 -18.77 -12.86
CA LYS A 49 -21.69 -17.69 -12.35
C LYS A 49 -20.82 -16.80 -11.48
N LEU A 50 -20.38 -15.66 -12.01
CA LEU A 50 -19.63 -14.69 -11.23
C LEU A 50 -19.96 -13.27 -11.66
N SER A 51 -20.49 -12.50 -10.71
CA SER A 51 -20.60 -11.06 -10.77
C SER A 51 -19.98 -10.51 -9.49
N LEU A 52 -18.73 -10.05 -9.55
CA LEU A 52 -18.14 -9.25 -8.48
C LEU A 52 -17.55 -8.00 -9.09
N ASN A 53 -17.94 -6.85 -8.54
CA ASN A 53 -17.57 -5.55 -9.04
C ASN A 53 -16.49 -4.97 -8.14
N LEU A 54 -15.22 -5.15 -8.49
CA LEU A 54 -14.10 -4.66 -7.69
C LEU A 54 -13.39 -3.52 -8.40
N LYS A 55 -13.73 -2.28 -8.03
CA LYS A 55 -12.81 -1.14 -8.21
C LYS A 55 -11.66 -1.33 -7.22
N LEU A 56 -10.62 -2.09 -7.60
CA LEU A 56 -9.43 -2.25 -6.76
C LEU A 56 -8.59 -0.96 -6.80
N ARG A 57 -9.12 0.11 -6.18
CA ARG A 57 -8.37 1.31 -5.77
C ARG A 57 -7.07 0.95 -5.03
N TYR A 58 -7.04 -0.27 -4.48
CA TYR A 58 -6.01 -0.84 -3.63
C TYR A 58 -5.39 -2.13 -4.22
N PHE A 59 -5.26 -2.22 -5.55
CA PHE A 59 -4.74 -3.41 -6.22
C PHE A 59 -3.37 -3.87 -5.69
N GLU A 60 -2.40 -2.95 -5.51
CA GLU A 60 -1.09 -3.31 -4.93
C GLU A 60 -1.25 -3.88 -3.51
N ASN A 61 -2.09 -3.25 -2.68
CA ASN A 61 -2.37 -3.71 -1.32
C ASN A 61 -3.01 -5.10 -1.32
N PHE A 62 -3.88 -5.38 -2.29
CA PHE A 62 -4.51 -6.69 -2.47
C PHE A 62 -3.48 -7.78 -2.78
N LEU A 63 -2.51 -7.50 -3.66
CA LEU A 63 -1.43 -8.47 -3.92
C LEU A 63 -0.59 -8.74 -2.67
N LEU A 64 -0.26 -7.70 -1.91
CA LEU A 64 0.49 -7.80 -0.66
C LEU A 64 -0.29 -8.55 0.43
N TRP A 65 -1.61 -8.37 0.48
CA TRP A 65 -2.49 -9.13 1.36
C TRP A 65 -2.45 -10.62 1.05
N LEU A 66 -2.59 -11.01 -0.23
CA LEU A 66 -2.51 -12.40 -0.63
C LEU A 66 -1.14 -13.03 -0.32
N VAL A 67 -0.04 -12.28 -0.48
CA VAL A 67 1.30 -12.69 -0.01
C VAL A 67 1.30 -12.91 1.50
N SER A 68 0.70 -12.00 2.29
CA SER A 68 0.60 -12.14 3.74
C SER A 68 -0.18 -13.38 4.20
N LYS A 69 -1.11 -13.85 3.35
CA LYS A 69 -1.88 -15.08 3.55
C LYS A 69 -1.19 -16.34 3.00
N LYS A 70 0.03 -16.21 2.48
CA LYS A 70 0.80 -17.28 1.79
C LYS A 70 0.11 -17.85 0.56
N LEU A 71 -0.80 -17.08 -0.04
CA LEU A 71 -1.49 -17.46 -1.27
C LEU A 71 -0.66 -17.08 -2.49
N LEU A 72 0.22 -16.09 -2.39
CA LEU A 72 1.15 -15.69 -3.46
C LEU A 72 2.60 -15.72 -2.97
N PHE A 73 3.54 -16.09 -3.84
CA PHE A 73 4.96 -15.93 -3.53
C PHE A 73 5.44 -14.50 -3.74
N LYS A 74 6.29 -14.04 -2.81
CA LYS A 74 6.89 -12.68 -2.81
C LYS A 74 7.59 -12.34 -4.12
N ASN A 75 8.33 -13.29 -4.71
CA ASN A 75 9.16 -13.03 -5.90
C ASN A 75 8.32 -12.65 -7.12
N HIS A 76 7.10 -13.17 -7.24
CA HIS A 76 6.21 -12.87 -8.37
C HIS A 76 5.60 -11.47 -8.31
N VAL A 77 5.51 -10.84 -7.13
CA VAL A 77 4.92 -9.50 -6.97
C VAL A 77 5.85 -8.38 -7.47
N PHE A 78 7.17 -8.58 -7.44
CA PHE A 78 8.15 -7.51 -7.68
C PHE A 78 9.00 -7.69 -8.94
N MET A 79 8.76 -8.74 -9.73
CA MET A 79 9.58 -9.09 -10.91
C MET A 79 9.20 -8.34 -12.21
N GLU A 80 8.09 -7.59 -12.25
CA GLU A 80 7.63 -6.98 -13.50
C GLU A 80 7.95 -5.47 -13.58
N LYS A 81 8.83 -5.10 -14.53
CA LYS A 81 9.04 -3.72 -14.97
C LYS A 81 7.72 -3.13 -15.49
N THR A 82 7.35 -1.97 -14.96
CA THR A 82 6.22 -1.16 -15.40
C THR A 82 6.39 -0.72 -16.85
N LEU A 83 5.80 -1.49 -17.78
CA LEU A 83 5.49 -1.02 -19.13
C LEU A 83 4.08 -0.45 -19.13
N LYS A 84 3.90 0.69 -19.82
CA LYS A 84 2.74 1.59 -19.67
C LYS A 84 1.35 0.98 -19.88
N ASN A 85 1.21 -0.23 -20.41
CA ASN A 85 -0.09 -0.83 -20.78
C ASN A 85 -0.07 -2.38 -20.67
N LYS A 86 0.18 -2.99 -19.50
CA LYS A 86 0.19 -4.46 -19.40
C LYS A 86 -0.65 -5.08 -18.29
N VAL A 87 -1.12 -6.27 -18.65
CA VAL A 87 -1.83 -7.31 -17.91
C VAL A 87 -0.88 -7.97 -16.90
N PHE A 88 -1.32 -8.23 -15.66
CA PHE A 88 -0.56 -9.01 -14.68
C PHE A 88 -1.01 -10.46 -14.72
N CYS A 89 -0.06 -11.39 -14.79
CA CYS A 89 -0.31 -12.81 -14.67
C CYS A 89 0.26 -13.31 -13.33
N LEU A 90 -0.59 -13.56 -12.33
CA LEU A 90 -0.16 -14.09 -11.05
C LEU A 90 -0.12 -15.61 -11.12
N LYS A 91 1.10 -16.15 -11.17
CA LYS A 91 1.36 -17.59 -11.13
C LYS A 91 1.30 -18.08 -9.68
N LEU A 92 0.31 -18.92 -9.38
CA LEU A 92 0.23 -19.66 -8.13
C LEU A 92 1.18 -20.86 -8.18
N ALA A 93 1.73 -21.24 -7.02
CA ALA A 93 2.70 -22.32 -6.84
C ALA A 93 2.33 -23.66 -7.48
N ASN A 94 1.02 -23.88 -7.68
CA ASN A 94 0.43 -25.15 -8.09
C ASN A 94 -0.16 -25.11 -9.50
N ASN A 95 0.44 -24.35 -10.43
CA ASN A 95 0.10 -24.26 -11.87
C ASN A 95 -1.21 -23.53 -12.26
N PHE A 96 -1.61 -22.50 -11.51
CA PHE A 96 -2.69 -21.59 -11.95
C PHE A 96 -2.18 -20.19 -12.31
N HIS A 97 -2.84 -19.57 -13.31
CA HIS A 97 -2.54 -18.24 -13.83
C HIS A 97 -3.70 -17.29 -13.57
N ILE A 98 -3.43 -16.20 -12.88
CA ILE A 98 -4.40 -15.15 -12.54
C ILE A 98 -4.17 -13.96 -13.47
N LEU A 99 -5.13 -13.63 -14.33
CA LEU A 99 -5.00 -12.49 -15.26
C LEU A 99 -5.68 -11.23 -14.72
N PHE A 100 -4.93 -10.15 -14.50
CA PHE A 100 -5.45 -8.80 -14.30
C PHE A 100 -5.19 -7.95 -15.53
N TRP A 101 -6.17 -7.21 -16.01
CA TRP A 101 -6.01 -6.18 -17.05
C TRP A 101 -6.19 -4.78 -16.45
N LYS A 102 -5.38 -3.80 -16.88
CA LYS A 102 -5.60 -2.39 -16.58
C LYS A 102 -5.80 -1.64 -17.88
N TYR A 103 -7.05 -1.32 -18.20
CA TYR A 103 -7.38 -0.18 -19.03
C TYR A 103 -8.66 0.45 -18.47
N ASP A 104 -8.69 1.77 -18.47
CA ASP A 104 -9.67 2.65 -17.84
C ASP A 104 -11.13 2.22 -18.13
N PHE A 105 -11.73 1.44 -17.23
CA PHE A 105 -13.14 1.10 -17.24
C PHE A 105 -13.69 1.04 -15.81
N GLU A 106 -14.91 1.54 -15.66
CA GLU A 106 -15.60 1.62 -14.38
C GLU A 106 -15.83 0.26 -13.73
N ASN A 107 -15.81 -0.86 -14.48
CA ASN A 107 -15.88 -2.23 -13.97
C ASN A 107 -15.12 -3.20 -14.91
N LEU A 108 -14.23 -4.06 -14.38
CA LEU A 108 -14.02 -5.50 -14.74
C LEU A 108 -12.79 -6.09 -13.97
N ILE A 109 -12.81 -7.39 -13.57
CA ILE A 109 -11.90 -8.50 -14.03
C ILE A 109 -12.02 -9.80 -13.19
N VAL A 110 -11.82 -10.91 -13.92
CA VAL A 110 -12.27 -12.30 -13.73
C VAL A 110 -11.11 -13.24 -13.32
N PHE A 111 -11.43 -14.26 -12.52
CA PHE A 111 -10.60 -15.44 -12.26
C PHE A 111 -11.23 -16.72 -12.83
N VAL A 112 -10.40 -17.65 -13.32
CA VAL A 112 -10.81 -19.03 -13.65
C VAL A 112 -9.89 -19.98 -12.89
N GLU A 113 -10.46 -20.71 -11.94
CA GLU A 113 -9.77 -21.67 -11.10
C GLU A 113 -10.59 -22.97 -11.04
N ASP A 114 -9.92 -24.11 -11.09
CA ASP A 114 -10.47 -25.42 -10.72
C ASP A 114 -10.06 -25.74 -9.26
N ASP A 115 -10.16 -24.73 -8.38
CA ASP A 115 -9.85 -24.81 -6.95
C ASP A 115 -11.03 -24.27 -6.14
N GLU A 116 -11.96 -25.18 -5.82
CA GLU A 116 -13.13 -24.87 -5.02
C GLU A 116 -12.77 -24.37 -3.61
N ASN A 117 -11.63 -24.82 -3.06
CA ASN A 117 -11.18 -24.41 -1.73
C ASN A 117 -10.75 -22.94 -1.72
N PHE A 118 -9.97 -22.50 -2.70
CA PHE A 118 -9.60 -21.09 -2.82
C PHE A 118 -10.84 -20.21 -3.06
N ALA A 119 -11.76 -20.63 -3.93
CA ALA A 119 -12.97 -19.85 -4.22
C ALA A 119 -13.84 -19.64 -2.97
N ILE A 120 -14.04 -20.70 -2.18
CA ILE A 120 -14.74 -20.62 -0.88
C ILE A 120 -13.98 -19.71 0.07
N TRP A 121 -12.67 -19.96 0.26
CA TRP A 121 -11.83 -19.13 1.13
C TRP A 121 -11.88 -17.66 0.75
N PHE A 122 -11.78 -17.34 -0.54
CA PHE A 122 -11.78 -15.97 -1.04
C PHE A 122 -13.10 -15.27 -0.73
N LYS A 123 -14.23 -15.94 -1.01
CA LYS A 123 -15.57 -15.44 -0.70
C LYS A 123 -15.74 -15.16 0.80
N GLU A 124 -15.17 -16.02 1.64
CA GLU A 124 -15.21 -15.89 3.09
C GLU A 124 -14.21 -14.85 3.64
N ASN A 125 -13.13 -14.52 2.94
CA ASN A 125 -12.05 -13.70 3.52
C ASN A 125 -11.88 -12.33 2.86
N PHE A 126 -12.48 -12.08 1.69
CA PHE A 126 -12.30 -10.82 0.98
C PHE A 126 -12.80 -9.60 1.77
N HIS A 127 -13.90 -9.75 2.51
CA HIS A 127 -14.43 -8.68 3.36
C HIS A 127 -13.42 -8.25 4.46
N ILE A 128 -12.54 -9.15 4.91
CA ILE A 128 -11.47 -8.85 5.87
C ILE A 128 -10.46 -7.89 5.24
N PHE A 129 -10.10 -8.10 3.98
CA PHE A 129 -9.22 -7.19 3.24
C PHE A 129 -9.84 -5.78 3.17
N GLU A 130 -11.11 -5.68 2.79
CA GLU A 130 -11.81 -4.40 2.69
C GLU A 130 -11.89 -3.68 4.04
N PHE A 131 -12.27 -4.42 5.08
CA PHE A 131 -12.36 -3.90 6.45
C PHE A 131 -11.00 -3.36 6.94
N GLU A 132 -9.93 -4.13 6.75
CA GLU A 132 -8.58 -3.74 7.19
C GLU A 132 -8.09 -2.48 6.43
N ILE A 133 -8.33 -2.37 5.13
CA ILE A 133 -7.97 -1.17 4.37
C ILE A 133 -8.74 0.06 4.87
N GLN A 134 -10.05 -0.08 5.09
CA GLN A 134 -10.90 1.00 5.58
C GLN A 134 -10.48 1.42 6.99
N LYS A 135 -10.18 0.46 7.86
CA LYS A 135 -9.72 0.70 9.24
C LYS A 135 -8.48 1.61 9.30
N TYR A 136 -7.59 1.52 8.31
CA TYR A 136 -6.33 2.26 8.28
C TYR A 136 -6.28 3.37 7.21
N GLU A 137 -7.43 3.81 6.67
CA GLU A 137 -7.51 4.78 5.56
C GLU A 137 -6.90 6.17 5.88
N LYS A 138 -6.89 6.54 7.17
CA LYS A 138 -6.36 7.82 7.68
C LYS A 138 -4.85 7.80 7.86
N LEU A 139 -4.23 6.61 7.78
CA LEU A 139 -2.79 6.47 7.87
C LEU A 139 -2.13 6.67 6.50
N PHE A 140 -0.86 7.01 6.53
CA PHE A 140 0.01 6.98 5.36
C PHE A 140 1.33 6.29 5.68
N LEU A 141 1.96 5.73 4.65
CA LEU A 141 3.33 5.25 4.70
C LEU A 141 4.18 6.14 3.79
N CYS A 142 5.28 6.66 4.30
CA CYS A 142 6.21 7.46 3.52
C CYS A 142 7.67 7.02 3.68
N THR A 143 8.48 7.31 2.68
CA THR A 143 9.93 7.42 2.87
C THR A 143 10.23 8.70 3.65
N THR A 144 11.32 8.71 4.42
CA THR A 144 11.90 9.92 5.03
C THR A 144 13.40 9.99 4.70
N ASP A 145 14.06 11.07 5.10
CA ASP A 145 15.53 11.20 5.11
C ASP A 145 16.25 10.26 6.10
N THR A 146 15.50 9.51 6.91
CA THR A 146 16.00 8.49 7.85
C THR A 146 15.48 7.10 7.50
N VAL A 147 14.54 6.58 8.29
CA VAL A 147 13.83 5.32 8.05
C VAL A 147 12.42 5.61 7.53
N PRO A 148 11.78 4.69 6.79
CA PRO A 148 10.38 4.82 6.43
C PRO A 148 9.48 5.07 7.64
N GLY A 149 8.41 5.85 7.45
CA GLY A 149 7.51 6.28 8.50
C GLY A 149 6.05 5.93 8.22
N ILE A 150 5.33 5.54 9.26
CA ILE A 150 3.86 5.47 9.30
C ILE A 150 3.37 6.68 10.07
N GLY A 151 2.38 7.38 9.52
CA GLY A 151 1.83 8.54 10.18
C GLY A 151 0.39 8.85 9.84
N SER A 152 -0.12 9.89 10.50
CA SER A 152 -1.44 10.46 10.27
C SER A 152 -1.33 11.98 10.40
N PHE A 153 -1.96 12.71 9.47
CA PHE A 153 -1.96 14.17 9.47
C PHE A 153 -2.86 14.69 10.58
N TYR A 154 -2.53 15.87 11.12
CA TYR A 154 -3.30 16.49 12.21
C TYR A 154 -4.77 16.71 11.82
N ALA A 155 -5.03 17.09 10.56
CA ALA A 155 -6.38 17.33 10.06
C ALA A 155 -7.27 16.08 10.00
N SER A 156 -6.68 14.88 9.90
CA SER A 156 -7.41 13.61 9.85
C SER A 156 -6.81 12.59 10.83
N LEU A 157 -6.45 13.08 12.02
CA LEU A 157 -5.63 12.35 12.97
C LEU A 157 -6.30 11.05 13.44
N ASP A 158 -5.54 9.95 13.38
CA ASP A 158 -5.93 8.67 13.95
C ASP A 158 -4.76 8.02 14.70
N LEU A 159 -4.57 8.44 15.95
CA LEU A 159 -3.52 7.88 16.81
C LEU A 159 -3.79 6.42 17.16
N LYS A 160 -5.06 6.05 17.39
CA LYS A 160 -5.45 4.68 17.74
C LYS A 160 -5.01 3.72 16.64
N ALA A 161 -5.27 4.06 15.38
CA ALA A 161 -4.82 3.29 14.23
C ALA A 161 -3.29 3.14 14.17
N ILE A 162 -2.51 4.20 14.45
CA ILE A 162 -1.03 4.12 14.53
C ILE A 162 -0.58 3.14 15.61
N PHE A 163 -1.20 3.21 16.80
CA PHE A 163 -0.83 2.33 17.91
C PHE A 163 -1.18 0.87 17.63
N GLU A 164 -2.39 0.62 17.13
CA GLU A 164 -2.88 -0.73 16.81
C GLU A 164 -2.05 -1.40 15.72
N ILE A 165 -1.86 -0.74 14.56
CA ILE A 165 -1.20 -1.38 13.41
C ILE A 165 0.26 -1.76 13.71
N LYS A 166 0.89 -1.05 14.64
CA LYS A 166 2.28 -1.27 15.04
C LYS A 166 2.43 -2.14 16.28
N ASN A 167 1.33 -2.57 16.90
CA ASN A 167 1.33 -3.16 18.24
C ASN A 167 2.18 -2.33 19.22
N ARG A 168 1.89 -1.03 19.28
CA ARG A 168 2.66 -0.03 20.02
C ARG A 168 1.91 0.36 21.29
N ASP A 169 2.66 0.40 22.40
CA ASP A 169 2.19 0.92 23.68
C ASP A 169 1.89 2.43 23.63
N PHE A 170 0.75 2.84 24.22
CA PHE A 170 0.27 4.22 24.26
C PHE A 170 1.20 5.20 24.99
N SER A 171 2.04 4.71 25.92
CA SER A 171 3.03 5.53 26.65
C SER A 171 4.16 6.04 25.74
N LYS A 172 4.39 5.39 24.59
CA LYS A 172 5.50 5.73 23.71
C LYS A 172 5.17 6.94 22.82
N LYS A 173 5.77 8.09 23.15
CA LYS A 173 5.66 9.35 22.38
C LYS A 173 5.88 9.17 20.88
N ILE A 174 5.13 9.91 20.08
CA ILE A 174 5.22 9.93 18.61
C ILE A 174 5.83 11.28 18.19
N VAL A 175 6.62 11.27 17.11
CA VAL A 175 7.26 12.47 16.59
C VAL A 175 6.29 13.23 15.71
N THR A 176 6.20 14.54 15.88
CA THR A 176 5.53 15.43 14.95
C THR A 176 6.50 15.85 13.86
N LEU A 177 6.25 15.43 12.62
CA LEU A 177 6.94 15.99 11.46
C LEU A 177 6.24 17.26 11.02
N VAL A 178 7.04 18.28 10.74
CA VAL A 178 6.61 19.59 10.23
C VAL A 178 7.43 19.97 9.00
N SER A 179 6.87 20.78 8.12
CA SER A 179 7.59 21.33 6.97
C SER A 179 8.57 22.43 7.37
N ASN A 180 8.20 23.27 8.34
CA ASN A 180 8.96 24.42 8.78
C ASN A 180 8.59 24.85 10.21
N LEU A 181 9.36 25.78 10.79
CA LEU A 181 9.14 26.26 12.16
C LEU A 181 7.78 26.95 12.37
N ARG A 182 7.18 27.56 11.34
CA ARG A 182 5.88 28.25 11.48
C ARG A 182 4.77 27.29 11.90
N GLN A 183 4.85 26.02 11.46
CA GLN A 183 3.92 24.98 11.87
C GLN A 183 4.05 24.56 13.35
N ILE A 184 5.20 24.81 13.98
CA ILE A 184 5.43 24.52 15.41
C ILE A 184 4.97 25.69 16.29
N LYS A 185 5.04 26.93 15.79
CA LYS A 185 4.70 28.14 16.54
C LYS A 185 3.37 28.08 17.32
N PRO A 186 2.25 27.54 16.78
CA PRO A 186 1.00 27.45 17.54
C PRO A 186 0.94 26.27 18.52
N LEU A 187 1.92 25.36 18.52
CA LEU A 187 1.90 24.11 19.29
C LEU A 187 2.66 24.20 20.63
N ILE A 188 3.43 25.27 20.84
CA ILE A 188 4.25 25.48 22.03
C ILE A 188 4.22 26.94 22.49
N SER A 189 4.64 27.22 23.72
CA SER A 189 4.71 28.60 24.23
C SER A 189 5.67 29.48 23.43
N ARG A 190 5.38 30.79 23.38
CA ARG A 190 6.23 31.79 22.70
C ARG A 190 7.69 31.77 23.18
N LYS A 191 7.90 31.56 24.48
CA LYS A 191 9.24 31.46 25.09
C LYS A 191 9.99 30.24 24.55
N ASN A 192 9.36 29.08 24.57
CA ASN A 192 9.99 27.84 24.08
C ASN A 192 10.13 27.83 22.56
N TYR A 193 9.26 28.50 21.82
CA TYR A 193 9.43 28.69 20.37
C TYR A 193 10.74 29.41 20.02
N GLN A 194 11.10 30.48 20.73
CA GLN A 194 12.37 31.17 20.49
C GLN A 194 13.57 30.27 20.83
N LYS A 195 13.51 29.57 21.96
CA LYS A 195 14.55 28.61 22.38
C LYS A 195 14.73 27.50 21.32
N LEU A 196 13.63 26.92 20.85
CA LEU A 196 13.64 25.89 19.82
C LEU A 196 14.23 26.43 18.51
N LYS A 197 13.80 27.62 18.08
CA LYS A 197 14.28 28.27 16.84
C LYS A 197 15.80 28.39 16.85
N GLU A 198 16.40 28.88 17.94
CA GLU A 198 17.84 29.04 18.05
C GLU A 198 18.57 27.69 18.02
N ILE A 199 18.13 26.71 18.82
CA ILE A 199 18.76 25.38 18.88
C ILE A 199 18.64 24.67 17.53
N SER A 200 17.49 24.79 16.86
CA SER A 200 17.20 24.06 15.63
C SER A 200 18.10 24.41 14.44
N LYS A 201 18.75 25.59 14.44
CA LYS A 201 19.68 26.02 13.38
C LYS A 201 20.82 25.03 13.14
N ASN A 202 21.22 24.31 14.18
CA ASN A 202 22.32 23.34 14.12
C ASN A 202 21.88 21.94 13.67
N PHE A 203 20.57 21.69 13.58
CA PHE A 203 20.02 20.33 13.46
C PHE A 203 19.01 20.17 12.31
N TRP A 204 18.28 21.22 11.95
CA TRP A 204 17.17 21.17 11.00
C TRP A 204 17.42 22.03 9.76
N PRO A 205 16.95 21.58 8.58
CA PRO A 205 16.34 20.27 8.30
C PRO A 205 17.33 19.12 8.47
N GLY A 206 16.90 17.98 9.03
CA GLY A 206 17.84 16.89 9.26
C GLY A 206 17.35 15.73 10.11
N PRO A 207 18.24 14.75 10.36
CA PRO A 207 17.95 13.51 11.07
C PRO A 207 17.96 13.65 12.58
N THR A 208 17.55 14.80 13.13
CA THR A 208 17.49 15.04 14.57
C THR A 208 16.05 15.36 14.97
N THR A 209 15.56 14.69 16.01
CA THR A 209 14.30 15.01 16.68
C THR A 209 14.62 15.83 17.92
N LEU A 210 13.94 16.96 18.09
CA LEU A 210 14.09 17.82 19.27
C LEU A 210 12.85 17.68 20.14
N ILE A 211 13.04 17.42 21.44
CA ILE A 211 11.95 17.40 22.43
C ILE A 211 11.93 18.73 23.17
N ILE A 212 10.78 19.38 23.20
CA ILE A 212 10.54 20.60 23.98
C ILE A 212 9.07 20.63 24.43
N GLU A 213 8.80 21.11 25.63
CA GLU A 213 7.47 21.01 26.27
C GLU A 213 6.93 19.57 26.25
N LYS A 214 7.81 18.59 26.46
CA LYS A 214 7.51 17.15 26.36
C LYS A 214 7.02 16.69 24.98
N GLN A 215 6.94 17.56 23.97
CA GLN A 215 6.54 17.26 22.59
C GLN A 215 7.77 17.04 21.71
N SER A 216 7.70 16.11 20.75
CA SER A 216 8.81 15.75 19.88
C SER A 216 8.58 16.30 18.47
N PHE A 217 9.48 17.13 17.97
CA PHE A 217 9.38 17.73 16.64
C PHE A 217 10.56 17.34 15.76
N ARG A 218 10.35 17.38 14.43
CA ARG A 218 11.44 17.29 13.44
C ARG A 218 11.03 17.91 12.11
N ILE A 219 11.97 18.65 11.51
CA ILE A 219 11.90 19.05 10.09
C ILE A 219 12.80 18.08 9.31
N PRO A 220 12.23 17.14 8.50
CA PRO A 220 13.01 16.16 7.77
C PRO A 220 13.79 16.82 6.63
N ASN A 221 15.04 16.40 6.36
CA ASN A 221 15.81 16.86 5.19
C ASN A 221 15.39 16.14 3.90
N GLN A 222 14.10 16.23 3.54
CA GLN A 222 13.56 15.67 2.31
C GLN A 222 12.53 16.63 1.71
N VAL A 223 12.91 17.32 0.64
CA VAL A 223 12.12 18.44 0.06
C VAL A 223 10.70 18.02 -0.31
N LYS A 224 10.50 16.83 -0.90
CA LYS A 224 9.15 16.36 -1.28
C LYS A 224 8.27 16.09 -0.07
N LEU A 225 8.83 15.57 1.02
CA LEU A 225 8.12 15.37 2.28
C LEU A 225 7.79 16.70 2.96
N GLN A 226 8.71 17.66 2.95
CA GLN A 226 8.42 19.01 3.44
C GLN A 226 7.26 19.66 2.65
N LYS A 227 7.25 19.54 1.32
CA LYS A 227 6.13 20.04 0.49
C LYS A 227 4.80 19.36 0.81
N LEU A 228 4.82 18.05 1.07
CA LEU A 228 3.62 17.33 1.51
C LEU A 228 3.11 17.88 2.86
N LEU A 229 4.00 18.04 3.84
CA LEU A 229 3.66 18.58 5.17
C LEU A 229 3.22 20.05 5.10
N GLU A 230 3.76 20.85 4.19
CA GLU A 230 3.32 22.23 3.97
C GLU A 230 1.85 22.26 3.52
N LYS A 231 1.50 21.40 2.56
CA LYS A 231 0.14 21.33 1.98
C LYS A 231 -0.87 20.67 2.92
N SER A 232 -0.47 19.60 3.62
CA SER A 232 -1.37 18.76 4.41
C SER A 232 -1.36 19.10 5.91
N GLY A 233 -0.45 19.96 6.34
CA GLY A 233 -0.21 20.27 7.75
C GLY A 233 0.73 19.27 8.44
N PRO A 234 1.00 19.49 9.74
CA PRO A 234 1.82 18.60 10.55
C PRO A 234 1.25 17.17 10.60
N ALA A 235 2.14 16.20 10.85
CA ALA A 235 1.74 14.82 11.00
C ALA A 235 2.44 14.17 12.19
N PHE A 236 1.71 13.32 12.92
CA PHE A 236 2.32 12.37 13.84
C PHE A 236 2.89 11.21 13.02
N VAL A 237 4.19 10.95 13.17
CA VAL A 237 4.91 9.92 12.41
C VAL A 237 5.84 9.12 13.32
N THR A 238 5.89 7.82 13.07
CA THR A 238 6.75 6.84 13.74
C THR A 238 7.39 5.93 12.70
N SER A 239 8.51 5.27 13.00
CA SER A 239 9.17 4.37 12.06
C SER A 239 8.25 3.23 11.61
N ALA A 240 8.37 2.76 10.36
CA ALA A 240 7.50 1.74 9.79
C ALA A 240 7.98 0.31 10.13
N ASN A 241 7.78 -0.11 11.38
CA ASN A 241 8.13 -1.44 11.90
C ASN A 241 7.20 -1.81 13.06
N ILE A 242 7.08 -3.08 13.42
CA ILE A 242 6.39 -3.44 14.67
C ILE A 242 7.19 -2.87 15.85
N SER A 243 6.49 -2.42 16.89
CA SER A 243 7.11 -1.87 18.10
C SER A 243 8.22 -2.80 18.63
N ASN A 244 9.37 -2.23 19.02
CA ASN A 244 10.57 -2.93 19.48
C ASN A 244 11.30 -3.80 18.44
N GLN A 245 10.85 -3.86 17.18
CA GLN A 245 11.59 -4.54 16.12
C GLN A 245 12.56 -3.59 15.39
N LYS A 246 13.47 -4.14 14.59
CA LYS A 246 14.37 -3.34 13.74
C LYS A 246 13.57 -2.52 12.72
N PRO A 247 14.04 -1.33 12.32
CA PRO A 247 13.45 -0.58 11.20
C PRO A 247 13.46 -1.43 9.93
N LEU A 248 12.39 -1.32 9.14
CA LEU A 248 12.29 -1.95 7.83
C LEU A 248 12.71 -0.96 6.74
N ASN A 249 13.23 -1.47 5.62
CA ASN A 249 13.31 -0.67 4.39
C ASN A 249 11.89 -0.41 3.86
N PHE A 250 11.76 0.48 2.87
CA PHE A 250 10.45 0.90 2.39
C PHE A 250 9.65 -0.25 1.75
N ARG A 251 10.32 -1.17 1.05
CA ARG A 251 9.66 -2.32 0.40
C ARG A 251 9.08 -3.27 1.45
N ASP A 252 9.89 -3.65 2.43
CA ASP A 252 9.45 -4.55 3.50
C ASP A 252 8.38 -3.88 4.38
N ALA A 253 8.45 -2.56 4.58
CA ALA A 253 7.38 -1.81 5.23
C ALA A 253 6.07 -1.85 4.43
N ARG A 254 6.11 -1.69 3.09
CA ARG A 254 4.92 -1.81 2.24
C ARG A 254 4.27 -3.19 2.36
N GLU A 255 5.08 -4.24 2.34
CA GLU A 255 4.60 -5.62 2.50
C GLU A 255 4.00 -5.85 3.89
N LYS A 256 4.70 -5.40 4.94
CA LYS A 256 4.28 -5.61 6.32
C LYS A 256 2.99 -4.87 6.65
N PHE A 257 2.83 -3.66 6.13
CA PHE A 257 1.72 -2.75 6.39
C PHE A 257 0.86 -2.59 5.13
N TRP A 258 0.51 -3.71 4.50
CA TRP A 258 -0.29 -3.73 3.28
C TRP A 258 -1.66 -3.07 3.46
N GLN A 259 -2.15 -2.89 4.68
CA GLN A 259 -3.41 -2.19 4.95
C GLN A 259 -3.35 -0.68 4.68
N ILE A 260 -2.15 -0.10 4.65
CA ILE A 260 -2.00 1.34 4.41
C ILE A 260 -2.01 1.60 2.91
N SER A 261 -3.06 2.25 2.40
CA SER A 261 -3.23 2.55 0.98
C SER A 261 -2.64 3.89 0.53
N LYS A 262 -2.45 4.84 1.46
CA LYS A 262 -1.87 6.15 1.14
C LYS A 262 -0.35 6.09 1.22
N ILE A 263 0.29 6.14 0.07
CA ILE A 263 1.73 5.89 -0.08
C ILE A 263 2.45 7.12 -0.64
N PHE A 264 3.56 7.48 0.00
CA PHE A 264 4.43 8.57 -0.43
C PHE A 264 5.89 8.12 -0.55
N ASN A 265 6.34 7.79 -1.76
CA ASN A 265 7.72 7.37 -2.01
C ASN A 265 8.52 8.52 -2.66
N PHE A 266 9.46 9.08 -1.91
CA PHE A 266 10.19 10.30 -2.24
C PHE A 266 11.70 10.11 -2.44
N GLN A 267 12.19 8.85 -2.42
CA GLN A 267 13.60 8.38 -2.42
C GLN A 267 13.99 7.74 -1.08
N LEU A 268 15.03 6.88 -1.14
CA LEU A 268 15.58 6.20 0.02
C LEU A 268 16.24 7.18 1.00
N GLY A 269 16.04 6.94 2.29
CA GLY A 269 16.70 7.66 3.37
C GLY A 269 18.00 6.97 3.80
N SER A 270 18.58 7.43 4.92
CA SER A 270 19.82 6.88 5.46
C SER A 270 19.72 5.49 6.09
N GLU A 271 18.49 4.96 6.25
CA GLU A 271 18.17 3.72 6.98
C GLU A 271 18.54 3.74 8.48
N LYS A 272 19.04 4.88 8.97
CA LYS A 272 19.36 5.10 10.39
C LYS A 272 18.26 5.93 11.04
N PRO A 273 17.70 5.52 12.20
CA PRO A 273 16.76 6.33 12.95
C PRO A 273 17.34 7.70 13.32
N SER A 274 16.49 8.71 13.50
CA SER A 274 16.97 10.04 13.92
C SER A 274 17.63 10.03 15.30
N ALA A 275 18.63 10.87 15.50
CA ALA A 275 19.08 11.22 16.85
C ALA A 275 17.94 11.95 17.58
N ILE A 276 17.88 11.85 18.90
CA ILE A 276 16.84 12.49 19.73
C ILE A 276 17.53 13.28 20.84
N TYR A 277 17.35 14.61 20.81
CA TYR A 277 17.83 15.51 21.84
C TYR A 277 16.66 16.13 22.59
N ASP A 278 16.70 16.04 23.92
CA ASP A 278 15.71 16.62 24.80
C ASP A 278 16.21 17.99 25.30
N ILE A 279 15.54 19.05 24.85
CA ILE A 279 15.87 20.46 25.19
C ILE A 279 15.39 20.81 26.60
N ASP A 280 14.34 20.14 27.09
CA ASP A 280 13.82 20.33 28.44
C ASP A 280 14.83 19.78 29.45
N LEU A 281 15.37 18.59 29.18
CA LEU A 281 16.32 17.88 30.02
C LEU A 281 17.80 18.12 29.66
N LYS A 282 18.06 18.86 28.57
CA LYS A 282 19.40 19.13 28.02
C LYS A 282 20.25 17.86 27.82
N LYS A 283 19.67 16.79 27.28
CA LYS A 283 20.36 15.51 27.11
C LYS A 283 20.00 14.80 25.82
N TRP A 284 20.94 14.00 25.31
CA TRP A 284 20.66 13.05 24.24
C TRP A 284 19.90 11.84 24.79
N ILE A 285 18.74 11.57 24.22
CA ILE A 285 17.96 10.34 24.48
C ILE A 285 18.45 9.21 23.56
N ARG A 286 18.84 9.56 22.34
CA ARG A 286 19.43 8.66 21.34
C ARG A 286 20.40 9.44 20.47
N LYS A 287 21.58 8.89 20.20
CA LYS A 287 22.54 9.42 19.21
C LYS A 287 22.47 8.62 17.91
#